data_AF-A0A8T2Z649-F1
#
_entry.id   AF-A0A8T2Z649-F1
#
_cell.length_a   1.000
_cell.length_b   1.000
_cell.length_c   1.000
_cell.angle_alpha   90.00
_cell.angle_beta   90.00
_cell.angle_gamma   90.00
#
_symmetry.space_group_name_H-M   'P 1'
#
loop_
_entity.id
_entity.type
_entity.pdbx_description
1 polymer ?
#
loop_
_entity_poly.entity_id
_entity_poly.type
_entity_poly.pdbx_seq_one_letter_code
_entity_poly.pdbx_strand_id
1 'polypeptide(L)'
;MEDPNPASELSERRKALFEPLEPVTNINGKRLPAESLLPPPDFDAASYPKGWLIGKKRKLVNVDVVESMRRIAVQEMNRKDREIDGLNEQLEEDARCLEHLQLQLLQEKSKRTEVERENAMLQDQISMLMNVLQENEQLGDEDAGDEDPDGP
;
A
#
# COMPACT_ATOMS: atom_id res chain seq x y z
N MET A 1 -26.91 -29.83 90.52
CA MET A 1 -25.94 -29.04 89.73
C MET A 1 -25.43 -29.97 88.67
N GLU A 2 -26.00 -29.84 87.48
CA GLU A 2 -25.56 -30.52 86.26
C GLU A 2 -25.56 -29.39 85.22
N ASP A 3 -24.36 -28.92 84.89
CA ASP A 3 -24.14 -27.74 84.06
C ASP A 3 -24.48 -28.06 82.59
N PRO A 4 -25.27 -27.21 81.89
CA PRO A 4 -25.49 -27.39 80.46
C PRO A 4 -24.17 -27.15 79.72
N ASN A 5 -23.69 -28.21 79.06
CA ASN A 5 -22.44 -28.22 78.31
C ASN A 5 -22.51 -27.26 77.10
N PRO A 6 -21.64 -26.23 77.01
CA PRO A 6 -21.66 -25.23 75.93
C PRO A 6 -21.35 -25.80 74.53
N ALA A 7 -20.94 -27.07 74.44
CA ALA A 7 -20.78 -27.77 73.17
C ALA A 7 -22.11 -28.10 72.46
N SER A 8 -23.23 -28.21 73.19
CA SER A 8 -24.56 -28.50 72.59
C SER A 8 -25.15 -27.29 71.86
N GLU A 9 -25.03 -26.08 72.41
CA GLU A 9 -25.61 -24.86 71.80
C GLU A 9 -24.85 -24.43 70.53
N LEU A 10 -23.54 -24.70 70.44
CA LEU A 10 -22.74 -24.46 69.23
C LEU A 10 -23.11 -25.44 68.09
N SER A 11 -23.64 -26.62 68.41
CA SER A 11 -24.07 -27.64 67.44
C SER A 11 -25.37 -27.23 66.74
N GLU A 12 -26.36 -26.72 67.48
CA GLU A 12 -27.65 -26.28 66.92
C GLU A 12 -27.50 -25.03 66.06
N ARG A 13 -26.74 -24.02 66.52
CA ARG A 13 -26.51 -22.79 65.76
C ARG A 13 -25.70 -23.03 64.47
N ARG A 14 -24.82 -24.03 64.45
CA ARG A 14 -24.12 -24.46 63.24
C ARG A 14 -25.02 -25.28 62.31
N LYS A 15 -25.92 -26.12 62.84
CA LYS A 15 -26.90 -26.85 62.02
C LYS A 15 -27.86 -25.92 61.28
N ALA A 16 -28.30 -24.83 61.91
CA ALA A 16 -29.17 -23.82 61.28
C ALA A 16 -28.54 -23.10 60.07
N LEU A 17 -27.20 -23.13 59.92
CA LEU A 17 -26.49 -22.54 58.77
C LEU A 17 -26.45 -23.45 57.54
N PHE A 18 -26.71 -24.74 57.72
CA PHE A 18 -26.70 -25.75 56.65
C PHE A 18 -28.06 -26.42 56.46
N GLU A 19 -29.07 -26.00 57.24
CA GLU A 19 -30.46 -26.33 57.01
C GLU A 19 -30.93 -25.58 55.75
N PRO A 20 -31.42 -26.29 54.71
CA PRO A 20 -31.87 -25.65 53.48
C PRO A 20 -32.97 -24.65 53.81
N LEU A 21 -32.71 -23.36 53.58
CA LEU A 21 -33.71 -22.31 53.78
C LEU A 21 -34.95 -22.64 52.96
N GLU A 22 -36.10 -22.69 53.62
CA GLU A 22 -37.36 -22.98 52.94
C GLU A 22 -37.59 -21.96 51.80
N PRO A 23 -38.05 -22.42 50.62
CA PRO A 23 -38.29 -21.52 49.51
C PRO A 23 -39.32 -20.47 49.92
N VAL A 24 -38.92 -19.20 49.92
CA VAL A 24 -39.83 -18.08 50.17
C VAL A 24 -40.88 -18.09 49.05
N THR A 25 -42.10 -18.49 49.38
CA THR A 25 -43.21 -18.55 48.45
C THR A 25 -43.99 -17.25 48.54
N ASN A 26 -44.28 -16.65 47.40
CA ASN A 26 -45.24 -15.56 47.34
C ASN A 26 -46.64 -16.14 47.61
N ILE A 27 -47.60 -15.28 47.95
CA ILE A 27 -49.03 -15.56 48.19
C ILE A 27 -49.76 -16.45 47.15
N ASN A 28 -49.14 -16.80 46.02
CA ASN A 28 -49.68 -17.69 44.99
C ASN A 28 -48.88 -19.00 44.80
N GLY A 29 -47.95 -19.36 45.70
CA GLY A 29 -47.36 -20.71 45.78
C GLY A 29 -46.41 -21.13 44.65
N LYS A 30 -45.96 -20.23 43.77
CA LYS A 30 -44.92 -20.53 42.75
C LYS A 30 -43.53 -20.14 43.25
N ARG A 31 -42.54 -21.04 43.11
CA ARG A 31 -41.11 -20.73 43.30
C ARG A 31 -40.72 -19.58 42.37
N LEU A 32 -40.23 -18.48 42.93
CA LEU A 32 -39.54 -17.47 42.14
C LEU A 32 -38.22 -18.08 41.63
N PRO A 33 -37.91 -18.03 40.32
CA PRO A 33 -36.59 -18.43 39.84
C PRO A 33 -35.56 -17.51 40.50
N ALA A 34 -34.49 -18.09 41.04
CA ALA A 34 -33.43 -17.35 41.74
C ALA A 34 -32.77 -16.24 40.89
N GLU A 35 -32.94 -16.29 39.56
CA GLU A 35 -32.51 -15.25 38.62
C GLU A 35 -33.40 -13.99 38.59
N SER A 36 -34.59 -14.00 39.20
CA SER A 36 -35.49 -12.82 39.26
C SER A 36 -35.36 -12.00 40.54
N LEU A 37 -34.66 -12.52 41.56
CA LEU A 37 -34.35 -11.82 42.81
C LEU A 37 -32.91 -11.28 42.84
N LEU A 38 -32.09 -11.66 41.87
CA LEU A 38 -30.87 -10.94 41.59
C LEU A 38 -31.28 -9.73 40.74
N PRO A 39 -30.99 -8.48 41.17
CA PRO A 39 -30.98 -7.40 40.19
C PRO A 39 -30.08 -7.87 39.03
N PRO A 40 -30.37 -7.47 37.77
CA PRO A 40 -29.37 -7.60 36.71
C PRO A 40 -28.05 -7.16 37.33
N PRO A 41 -26.93 -7.92 37.21
CA PRO A 41 -25.66 -7.41 37.70
C PRO A 41 -25.50 -6.08 36.99
N ASP A 42 -25.78 -5.01 37.72
CA ASP A 42 -25.90 -3.69 37.16
C ASP A 42 -24.48 -3.44 36.71
N PHE A 43 -24.29 -3.51 35.40
CA PHE A 43 -23.06 -3.12 34.74
C PHE A 43 -23.00 -1.60 34.86
N ASP A 44 -22.93 -1.13 36.09
CA ASP A 44 -22.76 0.26 36.39
C ASP A 44 -21.36 0.61 35.91
N ALA A 45 -21.30 1.50 34.92
CA ALA A 45 -20.05 1.99 34.38
C ALA A 45 -19.17 2.63 35.49
N ALA A 46 -19.76 3.05 36.61
CA ALA A 46 -19.04 3.54 37.78
C ALA A 46 -18.32 2.46 38.60
N SER A 47 -18.62 1.17 38.40
CA SER A 47 -17.96 0.05 39.08
C SER A 47 -16.61 -0.33 38.46
N TYR A 48 -16.26 0.22 37.29
CA TYR A 48 -15.01 -0.06 36.61
C TYR A 48 -13.99 1.06 36.81
N PRO A 49 -12.68 0.75 36.77
CA PRO A 49 -11.65 1.78 36.75
C PRO A 49 -11.90 2.78 35.61
N LYS A 50 -11.60 4.05 35.86
CA LYS A 50 -11.84 5.14 34.88
C LYS A 50 -11.20 4.80 33.53
N GLY A 51 -11.96 4.99 32.45
CA GLY A 51 -11.51 4.69 31.08
C GLY A 51 -11.71 3.24 30.63
N TRP A 52 -12.27 2.36 31.46
CA TRP A 52 -12.62 0.99 31.06
C TRP A 52 -14.11 0.86 30.73
N LEU A 53 -14.44 0.30 29.56
CA LEU A 53 -15.81 0.08 29.09
C LEU A 53 -16.07 -1.40 28.77
N ILE A 54 -17.33 -1.84 28.92
CA ILE A 54 -17.75 -3.16 28.47
C ILE A 54 -17.80 -3.19 26.93
N GLY A 55 -17.02 -4.07 26.32
CA GLY A 55 -17.06 -4.37 24.90
C GLY A 55 -18.20 -5.32 24.54
N LYS A 56 -18.43 -5.52 23.23
CA LYS A 56 -19.59 -6.24 22.66
C LYS A 56 -19.78 -7.70 23.14
N LYS A 57 -18.73 -8.35 23.66
CA LYS A 57 -18.76 -9.73 24.23
C LYS A 57 -18.45 -9.76 25.74
N ARG A 58 -18.95 -8.80 26.52
CA ARG A 58 -18.68 -8.69 27.97
C ARG A 58 -17.17 -8.67 28.31
N LYS A 59 -16.33 -8.13 27.42
CA LYS A 59 -14.88 -7.96 27.64
C LYS A 59 -14.61 -6.53 28.06
N LEU A 60 -13.80 -6.30 29.09
CA LEU A 60 -13.43 -4.94 29.46
C LEU A 60 -12.36 -4.40 28.48
N VAL A 61 -12.57 -3.21 27.96
CA VAL A 61 -11.67 -2.55 27.00
C VAL A 61 -11.28 -1.19 27.54
N ASN A 62 -9.99 -0.87 27.49
CA ASN A 62 -9.48 0.45 27.85
C ASN A 62 -9.67 1.43 26.69
N VAL A 63 -10.48 2.46 26.90
CA VAL A 63 -10.84 3.49 25.92
C VAL A 63 -9.62 4.26 25.47
N ASP A 64 -8.74 4.65 26.39
CA ASP A 64 -7.52 5.42 26.06
C ASP A 64 -6.60 4.63 25.13
N VAL A 65 -6.48 3.32 25.34
CA VAL A 65 -5.71 2.44 24.44
C VAL A 65 -6.35 2.38 23.06
N VAL A 66 -7.67 2.21 22.98
CA VAL A 66 -8.38 2.16 21.67
C VAL A 66 -8.30 3.50 20.95
N GLU A 67 -8.50 4.61 21.66
CA GLU A 67 -8.38 5.95 21.08
C GLU A 67 -6.94 6.25 20.64
N SER A 68 -5.94 5.82 21.41
CA SER A 68 -4.54 5.93 21.02
C SER A 68 -4.24 5.13 19.75
N MET A 69 -4.69 3.87 19.67
CA MET A 69 -4.55 3.06 18.46
C MET A 69 -5.21 3.70 17.25
N ARG A 70 -6.44 4.23 17.41
CA ARG A 70 -7.14 4.97 16.35
C ARG A 70 -6.33 6.19 15.90
N ARG A 71 -5.81 6.97 16.85
CA ARG A 71 -5.03 8.18 16.57
C ARG A 71 -3.77 7.85 15.78
N ILE A 72 -3.03 6.83 16.21
CA ILE A 72 -1.81 6.37 15.53
C ILE A 72 -2.14 5.90 14.11
N ALA A 73 -3.19 5.09 13.95
CA ALA A 73 -3.59 4.59 12.63
C ALA A 73 -3.95 5.72 11.65
N VAL A 74 -4.69 6.73 12.11
CA VAL A 74 -5.04 7.91 11.30
C VAL A 74 -3.80 8.74 10.96
N GLN A 75 -2.89 8.93 11.92
CA GLN A 75 -1.64 9.66 11.68
C GLN A 75 -0.75 8.95 10.65
N GLU A 76 -0.61 7.63 10.76
CA GLU A 76 0.14 6.83 9.80
C GLU A 76 -0.51 6.84 8.42
N MET A 77 -1.84 6.79 8.33
CA MET A 77 -2.55 6.91 7.06
C MET A 77 -2.28 8.28 6.42
N ASN A 78 -2.44 9.38 7.16
CA ASN A 78 -2.16 10.73 6.66
C ASN A 78 -0.68 10.96 6.31
N ARG A 79 0.25 10.22 6.95
CA ARG A 79 1.66 10.24 6.58
C ARG A 79 1.87 9.54 5.25
N LYS A 80 1.28 8.36 5.06
CA LYS A 80 1.36 7.60 3.81
C LYS A 80 0.69 8.33 2.65
N ASP A 81 -0.45 8.97 2.88
CA ASP A 81 -1.14 9.73 1.83
C ASP A 81 -0.23 10.84 1.28
N ARG A 82 0.46 11.58 2.15
CA ARG A 82 1.45 12.59 1.72
C ARG A 82 2.65 12.00 0.98
N GLU A 83 3.09 10.81 1.35
CA GLU A 83 4.17 10.10 0.65
C GLU A 83 3.72 9.64 -0.74
N ILE A 84 2.49 9.12 -0.85
CA ILE A 84 1.87 8.74 -2.13
C ILE A 84 1.71 9.96 -3.03
N ASP A 85 1.22 11.08 -2.50
CA ASP A 85 1.07 12.31 -3.27
C ASP A 85 2.42 12.78 -3.85
N GLY A 86 3.49 12.75 -3.05
CA GLY A 86 4.83 13.10 -3.52
C GLY A 86 5.39 12.12 -4.56
N LEU A 87 5.13 10.82 -4.40
CA LEU A 87 5.52 9.81 -5.40
C LEU A 87 4.75 9.99 -6.73
N ASN A 88 3.48 10.37 -6.66
CA ASN A 88 2.67 10.65 -7.85
C ASN A 88 3.18 11.89 -8.59
N GLU A 89 3.52 12.96 -7.88
CA GLU A 89 4.11 14.16 -8.47
C GLU A 89 5.41 13.83 -9.21
N GLN A 90 6.31 13.05 -8.59
CA GLN A 90 7.54 12.59 -9.23
C GLN A 90 7.25 11.75 -10.48
N LEU A 91 6.27 10.84 -10.42
CA LEU A 91 5.89 10.01 -11.56
C LEU A 91 5.37 10.85 -12.73
N GLU A 92 4.60 11.90 -12.46
CA GLU A 92 4.13 12.83 -13.48
C GLU A 92 5.27 13.64 -14.10
N GLU A 93 6.26 14.08 -13.31
CA GLU A 93 7.47 14.73 -13.81
C GLU A 93 8.28 13.82 -14.72
N ASP A 94 8.50 12.58 -14.28
CA ASP A 94 9.23 11.58 -15.05
C ASP A 94 8.51 11.26 -16.36
N ALA A 95 7.17 11.15 -16.34
CA ALA A 95 6.36 10.95 -17.54
C ALA A 95 6.49 12.11 -18.54
N ARG A 96 6.44 13.36 -18.07
CA ARG A 96 6.66 14.55 -18.91
C ARG A 96 8.06 14.57 -19.53
N CYS A 97 9.08 14.23 -18.73
CA CYS A 97 10.45 14.13 -19.20
C CYS A 97 10.59 13.06 -20.30
N LEU A 98 10.03 11.87 -20.08
CA LEU A 98 10.05 10.77 -21.05
C LEU A 98 9.36 11.15 -22.36
N GLU A 99 8.21 11.82 -22.31
CA GLU A 99 7.51 12.31 -23.50
C GLU A 99 8.40 13.28 -24.31
N HIS A 100 9.05 14.22 -23.63
CA HIS A 100 9.97 15.16 -24.28
C HIS A 100 11.14 14.43 -24.97
N LEU A 101 11.76 13.46 -24.30
CA LEU A 101 12.83 12.66 -24.88
C LEU A 101 12.36 11.83 -26.07
N GLN A 102 11.14 11.28 -26.04
CA GLN A 102 10.58 10.52 -27.17
C GLN A 102 10.39 11.40 -28.41
N LEU A 103 9.92 12.64 -28.23
CA LEU A 103 9.80 13.60 -29.32
C LEU A 103 11.17 14.00 -29.89
N GLN A 104 12.14 14.29 -29.03
CA GLN A 104 13.51 14.59 -29.46
C GLN A 104 14.13 13.43 -30.25
N LEU A 105 13.96 12.20 -29.77
CA LEU A 105 14.45 11.00 -30.46
C LEU A 105 13.81 10.84 -31.85
N LEU A 106 12.51 11.10 -31.97
CA LEU A 106 11.82 11.05 -33.25
C LEU A 106 12.37 12.08 -34.24
N GLN A 107 12.58 13.32 -33.77
CA GLN A 107 13.17 14.39 -34.58
C GLN A 107 14.59 14.06 -35.04
N GLU A 108 15.44 13.54 -34.15
CA GLU A 108 16.80 13.14 -34.49
C GLU A 108 16.82 11.97 -35.48
N LYS A 109 15.91 11.00 -35.35
CA LYS A 109 15.75 9.93 -36.34
C LYS A 109 15.38 10.48 -37.71
N SER A 110 14.41 11.39 -37.79
CA SER A 110 14.00 12.01 -39.05
C SER A 110 15.13 12.82 -39.68
N LYS A 111 15.88 13.57 -38.87
CA LYS A 111 17.04 14.34 -39.32
C LYS A 111 18.14 13.42 -39.86
N ARG A 112 18.41 12.32 -39.14
CA ARG A 112 19.39 11.32 -39.57
C ARG A 112 19.00 10.71 -40.92
N THR A 113 17.73 10.34 -41.12
CA THR A 113 17.29 9.78 -42.40
C THR A 113 17.42 10.77 -43.55
N GLU A 114 17.17 12.07 -43.33
CA GLU A 114 17.37 13.08 -44.36
C GLU A 114 18.84 13.21 -44.74
N VAL A 115 19.72 13.31 -43.74
CA VAL A 115 21.18 13.38 -43.95
C VAL A 115 21.70 12.13 -44.65
N GLU A 116 21.22 10.93 -44.31
CA GLU A 116 21.59 9.69 -44.98
C GLU A 116 21.16 9.70 -46.46
N ARG A 117 19.99 10.27 -46.78
CA ARG A 117 19.52 10.43 -48.17
C ARG A 117 20.36 11.42 -48.96
N GLU A 118 20.67 12.59 -48.37
CA GLU A 118 21.54 13.59 -48.96
C GLU A 118 22.95 13.03 -49.22
N ASN A 119 23.51 12.32 -48.25
CA ASN A 119 24.83 11.70 -48.37
C ASN A 119 24.86 10.63 -49.48
N ALA A 120 23.82 9.79 -49.58
CA ALA A 120 23.71 8.83 -50.69
C ALA A 120 23.67 9.52 -52.06
N MET A 121 22.88 10.59 -52.22
CA MET A 121 22.85 11.35 -53.47
C MET A 121 24.21 11.98 -53.81
N LEU A 122 24.92 12.52 -52.82
CA LEU A 122 26.26 13.07 -53.03
C LEU A 122 27.27 11.98 -53.41
N GLN A 123 27.19 10.80 -52.79
CA GLN A 123 28.03 9.65 -53.15
C GLN A 123 27.76 9.16 -54.58
N ASP A 124 26.50 9.12 -55.00
CA ASP A 124 26.11 8.78 -56.38
C ASP A 124 26.67 9.82 -57.37
N GLN A 125 26.56 11.11 -57.05
CA GLN A 125 27.13 12.19 -57.88
C GLN A 125 28.65 12.11 -57.99
N ILE A 126 29.35 11.86 -56.88
CA ILE A 126 30.81 11.65 -56.86
C ILE A 126 31.18 10.44 -57.71
N SER A 127 30.45 9.33 -57.59
CA SER A 127 30.73 8.11 -58.36
C SER A 127 30.55 8.35 -59.86
N MET A 128 29.51 9.08 -60.25
CA MET A 128 29.30 9.48 -61.66
C MET A 128 30.45 10.33 -62.19
N LEU A 129 30.90 11.32 -61.40
CA LEU A 129 32.04 12.17 -61.80
C LEU A 129 33.35 11.39 -61.89
N MET A 130 33.61 10.47 -60.96
CA MET A 130 34.79 9.60 -61.02
C MET A 130 34.81 8.74 -62.27
N ASN A 131 33.66 8.17 -62.66
CA ASN A 131 33.54 7.40 -63.89
C ASN A 131 33.83 8.27 -65.13
N VAL A 132 33.26 9.47 -65.22
CA VAL A 132 33.50 10.40 -66.34
C VAL A 132 34.97 10.80 -66.42
N LEU A 133 35.63 11.07 -65.30
CA LEU A 133 37.06 11.39 -65.27
C LEU A 133 37.91 10.21 -65.77
N GLN A 134 37.58 9.00 -65.32
CA GLN A 134 38.29 7.79 -65.74
C GLN A 134 38.07 7.45 -67.22
N GLU A 135 36.85 7.65 -67.74
CA GLU A 135 36.53 7.54 -69.17
C GLU A 135 37.31 8.58 -70.00
N ASN A 136 37.38 9.83 -69.55
CA ASN A 136 38.15 10.87 -70.23
C ASN A 136 39.66 10.62 -70.21
N GLU A 137 40.21 10.08 -69.11
CA GLU A 137 41.63 9.68 -69.04
C GLU A 137 41.94 8.53 -70.01
N GLN A 138 41.02 7.58 -70.16
CA GLN A 138 41.17 6.47 -71.12
C GLN A 138 41.11 6.95 -72.57
N LEU A 139 40.20 7.86 -72.90
CA LEU A 139 40.16 8.48 -74.23
C LEU A 139 41.39 9.35 -74.55
N GLY A 140 41.98 10.00 -73.54
CA GLY A 140 43.18 10.81 -73.71
C GLY A 140 44.47 10.02 -73.93
N ASP A 141 44.53 8.76 -73.49
CA ASP A 141 45.68 7.87 -73.66
C ASP A 141 45.60 7.07 -74.99
N GLU A 142 44.40 6.84 -75.53
CA GLU A 142 44.18 6.20 -76.85
C GLU A 142 44.42 7.15 -78.04
N ASP A 143 44.35 8.48 -77.86
CA ASP A 143 44.63 9.49 -78.90
C ASP A 143 46.12 9.91 -78.96
N ALA A 144 46.92 9.55 -77.96
CA ALA A 144 48.35 9.87 -77.90
C ALA A 144 49.27 8.79 -78.53
N GLY A 145 48.70 7.76 -79.14
CA GLY A 145 49.41 6.59 -79.67
C GLY A 145 49.74 6.59 -81.17
N ASP A 146 49.32 7.61 -81.94
CA ASP A 146 49.41 7.58 -83.41
C ASP A 146 49.96 8.92 -83.98
N GLU A 147 51.11 9.39 -83.47
CA GLU A 147 52.00 10.26 -84.25
C GLU A 147 53.16 9.43 -84.81
N ASP A 148 52.93 8.87 -86.00
CA ASP A 148 53.94 8.23 -86.84
C ASP A 148 54.95 9.29 -87.30
N PRO A 149 56.27 9.12 -87.05
CA PRO A 149 57.27 10.11 -87.44
C PRO A 149 57.85 9.77 -88.82
N ASP A 150 57.20 10.12 -89.93
CA ASP A 150 57.93 10.37 -91.21
C ASP A 150 57.11 10.93 -92.41
N GLY A 151 57.66 12.00 -93.02
CA GLY A 151 57.70 12.30 -94.47
C GLY A 151 56.50 13.01 -95.13
N PRO A 152 56.69 13.83 -96.20
CA PRO A 152 57.88 14.06 -97.05
C PRO A 152 58.54 15.46 -96.94
#